data_AF-A0A953ESE7-F1
#
_entry.id   AF-A0A953ESE7-F1
#
_cell.length_a   1.000
_cell.length_b   1.000
_cell.length_c   1.000
_cell.angle_alpha   90.00
_cell.angle_beta   90.00
_cell.angle_gamma   90.00
#
_symmetry.space_group_name_H-M   'P 1'
#
loop_
_entity.id
_entity.type
_entity.pdbx_description
1 polymer ?
#
loop_
_entity_poly.entity_id
_entity_poly.type
_entity_poly.pdbx_seq_one_letter_code
_entity_poly.pdbx_strand_id
1 'polypeptide(L)'
;MVRGRSPGCAFWNLCLWNPLLHTYNYDRGRVTINGDQVVYEPDGSWTVVISGRDPRHPNWVDTQGHSSGRIWLRWFLPESTPAPLECRVVPVADVERFAADAEVGRTPGRSGLTGEPGVS
;
A
#
# COMPACT_ATOMS: atom_id res chain seq x y z
N MET A 1 2.67 4.69 -7.49
CA MET A 1 3.02 3.66 -6.50
C MET A 1 2.64 4.18 -5.12
N VAL A 2 2.01 3.35 -4.31
CA VAL A 2 1.63 3.63 -2.92
C VAL A 2 2.24 2.56 -2.05
N ARG A 3 3.03 2.94 -1.05
CA ARG A 3 3.66 2.02 -0.08
C ARG A 3 3.16 2.34 1.32
N GLY A 4 2.94 1.30 2.10
CA GLY A 4 2.46 1.47 3.47
C GLY A 4 2.67 0.24 4.33
N ARG A 5 2.31 0.39 5.60
CA ARG A 5 2.12 -0.69 6.55
C ARG A 5 0.77 -0.48 7.21
N SER A 6 -0.03 -1.52 7.28
CA SER A 6 -1.31 -1.48 7.98
C SER A 6 -1.13 -1.94 9.43
N PRO A 7 -1.76 -1.27 10.41
CA PRO A 7 -1.88 -1.81 11.75
C PRO A 7 -2.73 -3.09 11.71
N GLY A 8 -2.72 -3.88 12.79
CA GLY A 8 -3.73 -4.93 12.97
C GLY A 8 -5.12 -4.32 12.82
N CYS A 9 -5.95 -4.92 11.96
CA CYS A 9 -7.31 -4.47 11.71
C CYS A 9 -8.18 -5.63 11.23
N ALA A 10 -9.49 -5.50 11.34
CA ALA A 10 -10.40 -6.55 10.87
C ALA A 10 -10.43 -6.67 9.34
N PHE A 11 -10.25 -5.55 8.65
CA PHE A 11 -10.23 -5.48 7.19
C PHE A 11 -9.63 -4.15 6.72
N TRP A 12 -8.99 -4.14 5.55
CA TRP A 12 -8.63 -2.90 4.88
C TRP A 12 -8.72 -3.06 3.37
N ASN A 13 -9.00 -1.96 2.66
CA ASN A 13 -9.11 -1.98 1.21
C ASN A 13 -8.73 -0.64 0.56
N LEU A 14 -8.20 -0.71 -0.66
CA LEU A 14 -7.94 0.41 -1.58
C LEU A 14 -8.87 0.29 -2.79
N CYS A 15 -9.59 1.36 -3.13
CA CYS A 15 -10.41 1.47 -4.35
C CYS A 15 -10.03 2.69 -5.18
N LEU A 16 -10.19 2.61 -6.50
CA LEU A 16 -10.23 3.77 -7.37
C LEU A 16 -11.67 4.24 -7.60
N TRP A 17 -11.89 5.53 -7.40
CA TRP A 17 -13.19 6.19 -7.60
C TRP A 17 -13.10 7.29 -8.65
N ASN A 18 -14.17 7.42 -9.44
CA ASN A 18 -14.35 8.58 -10.31
C ASN A 18 -14.69 9.84 -9.48
N PRO A 19 -14.72 11.03 -10.10
CA PRO A 19 -15.08 12.27 -9.39
C PRO A 19 -16.48 12.27 -8.75
N LEU A 20 -17.37 11.38 -9.20
CA LEU A 20 -18.73 11.18 -8.69
C LEU A 20 -18.80 10.15 -7.55
N LEU A 21 -17.65 9.67 -7.05
CA LEU A 21 -17.54 8.69 -5.96
C LEU A 21 -18.08 7.30 -6.30
N HIS A 22 -18.11 6.93 -7.58
CA HIS A 22 -18.37 5.56 -8.00
C HIS A 22 -17.06 4.83 -8.26
N THR A 23 -17.01 3.55 -7.89
CA THR A 23 -15.93 2.65 -8.31
C THR A 23 -15.93 2.51 -9.84
N TYR A 24 -14.76 2.24 -10.39
CA TYR A 24 -14.64 1.80 -11.79
C TYR A 24 -15.23 0.39 -11.99
N ASN A 25 -15.20 -0.11 -13.22
CA ASN A 25 -15.86 -1.34 -13.63
C ASN A 25 -15.04 -2.57 -13.20
N TYR A 26 -15.44 -3.23 -12.11
CA TYR A 26 -14.71 -4.37 -11.53
C TYR A 26 -14.67 -5.61 -12.44
N ASP A 27 -15.57 -5.71 -13.43
CA ASP A 27 -15.64 -6.78 -14.42
C ASP A 27 -14.58 -6.64 -15.52
N ARG A 28 -13.96 -5.47 -15.66
CA ARG A 28 -12.97 -5.15 -16.72
C ARG A 28 -11.53 -5.10 -16.23
N GLY A 29 -11.29 -5.43 -14.97
CA GLY A 29 -9.97 -5.36 -14.36
C GLY A 29 -10.06 -5.09 -12.87
N ARG A 30 -8.94 -5.24 -12.17
CA ARG A 30 -8.87 -5.03 -10.73
C ARG A 30 -8.81 -3.53 -10.43
N VAL A 31 -9.93 -2.96 -9.98
CA VAL A 31 -10.07 -1.53 -9.62
C VAL A 31 -10.07 -1.29 -8.10
N THR A 32 -9.98 -2.39 -7.35
CA THR A 32 -9.93 -2.44 -5.89
C THR A 32 -9.03 -3.59 -5.47
N ILE A 33 -8.38 -3.47 -4.32
CA ILE A 33 -7.60 -4.56 -3.69
C ILE A 33 -7.76 -4.46 -2.18
N ASN A 34 -7.71 -5.59 -1.48
CA ASN A 34 -7.86 -5.63 -0.03
C ASN A 34 -6.71 -6.36 0.67
N GLY A 35 -6.70 -6.27 2.00
CA GLY A 35 -5.65 -6.85 2.84
C GLY A 35 -5.45 -8.36 2.72
N ASP A 36 -6.46 -9.12 2.30
CA ASP A 36 -6.35 -10.56 2.09
C ASP A 36 -5.84 -10.91 0.68
N GLN A 37 -5.93 -9.96 -0.26
CA GLN A 37 -5.48 -10.13 -1.65
C GLN A 37 -4.07 -9.59 -1.89
N VAL A 38 -3.57 -8.71 -1.01
CA VAL A 38 -2.25 -8.11 -1.14
C VAL A 38 -1.16 -9.13 -0.84
N VAL A 39 -0.17 -9.16 -1.72
CA VAL A 39 1.13 -9.80 -1.45
C VAL A 39 1.96 -8.82 -0.63
N TYR A 40 2.23 -9.17 0.62
CA TYR A 40 3.05 -8.37 1.52
C TYR A 40 4.54 -8.65 1.29
N GLU A 41 5.36 -7.65 1.60
CA GLU A 41 6.80 -7.79 1.70
C GLU A 41 7.18 -8.62 2.95
N PRO A 42 8.40 -9.18 3.04
CA PRO A 42 8.82 -10.00 4.18
C PRO A 42 8.71 -9.31 5.55
N ASP A 43 8.77 -7.97 5.56
CA ASP A 43 8.65 -7.19 6.77
C ASP A 43 7.19 -6.91 7.17
N GLY A 44 6.20 -7.25 6.34
CA GLY A 44 4.78 -6.92 6.53
C GLY A 44 4.36 -5.54 6.01
N SER A 45 5.22 -4.83 5.29
CA SER A 45 4.80 -3.70 4.47
C SER A 45 4.15 -4.19 3.16
N TRP A 46 3.55 -3.27 2.42
CA TRP A 46 2.94 -3.55 1.13
C TRP A 46 3.19 -2.41 0.16
N THR A 47 3.24 -2.79 -1.12
CA THR A 47 3.28 -1.87 -2.26
C THR A 47 2.06 -2.11 -3.14
N VAL A 48 1.28 -1.08 -3.45
CA VAL A 48 0.21 -1.11 -4.45
C VAL A 48 0.61 -0.24 -5.63
N VAL A 49 0.47 -0.79 -6.84
CA VAL A 49 0.81 -0.09 -8.09
C VAL A 49 -0.48 0.27 -8.81
N ILE A 50 -0.62 1.54 -9.18
CA ILE A 50 -1.81 2.05 -9.86
C ILE A 50 -1.38 2.53 -11.24
N SER A 51 -1.88 1.89 -12.29
CA SER A 51 -1.50 2.19 -13.68
C SER A 51 -2.54 1.67 -14.66
N GLY A 52 -2.67 2.31 -15.82
CA GLY A 52 -3.54 1.83 -16.91
C GLY A 52 -2.91 0.77 -17.82
N ARG A 53 -1.68 0.34 -17.50
CA ARG A 53 -0.96 -0.77 -18.17
C ARG A 53 -0.43 -1.69 -17.10
N ASP A 54 -0.42 -3.00 -17.39
CA ASP A 54 0.07 -4.03 -16.50
C ASP A 54 1.56 -3.81 -16.17
N PRO A 55 1.92 -3.53 -14.90
CA PRO A 55 3.29 -3.36 -14.45
C PRO A 55 3.98 -4.70 -14.11
N ARG A 56 3.30 -5.84 -14.29
CA ARG A 56 3.69 -7.18 -13.81
C ARG A 56 3.91 -7.26 -12.29
N HIS A 57 3.26 -6.36 -11.55
CA HIS A 57 3.31 -6.33 -10.10
C HIS A 57 2.07 -7.03 -9.50
N PRO A 58 2.22 -7.93 -8.50
CA PRO A 58 1.10 -8.72 -7.97
C PRO A 58 -0.04 -7.86 -7.39
N ASN A 59 0.31 -6.72 -6.80
CA ASN A 59 -0.64 -5.76 -6.20
C ASN A 59 -1.01 -4.60 -7.16
N TRP A 60 -1.21 -4.88 -8.44
CA TRP A 60 -1.60 -3.88 -9.45
C TRP A 60 -3.11 -3.55 -9.45
N VAL A 61 -3.47 -2.27 -9.46
CA VAL A 61 -4.84 -1.76 -9.64
C VAL A 61 -4.91 -0.95 -10.94
N ASP A 62 -5.87 -1.29 -11.79
CA ASP A 62 -6.04 -0.75 -13.14
C ASP A 62 -6.84 0.56 -13.14
N THR A 63 -6.33 1.61 -13.78
CA THR A 63 -7.02 2.89 -13.94
C THR A 63 -8.09 2.87 -15.05
N GLN A 64 -8.13 1.82 -15.88
CA GLN A 64 -9.12 1.63 -16.95
C GLN A 64 -9.24 2.81 -17.92
N GLY A 65 -8.12 3.48 -18.19
CA GLY A 65 -8.07 4.64 -19.08
C GLY A 65 -8.49 5.97 -18.44
N HIS A 66 -8.91 5.98 -17.16
CA HIS A 66 -9.15 7.23 -16.44
C HIS A 66 -7.82 7.93 -16.14
N SER A 67 -7.67 9.16 -16.64
CA SER A 67 -6.49 10.00 -16.41
C SER A 67 -6.50 10.73 -15.07
N SER A 68 -7.64 10.79 -14.40
CA SER A 68 -7.80 11.39 -13.07
C SER A 68 -8.93 10.71 -12.29
N GLY A 69 -8.85 10.80 -10.96
CA GLY A 69 -9.80 10.17 -10.05
C GLY A 69 -9.34 10.31 -8.61
N ARG A 70 -9.90 9.47 -7.73
CA ARG A 70 -9.58 9.41 -6.31
C ARG A 70 -9.10 8.01 -5.93
N ILE A 71 -8.11 7.96 -5.06
CA ILE A 71 -7.72 6.73 -4.37
C ILE A 71 -8.38 6.78 -3.00
N TRP A 72 -9.17 5.75 -2.68
CA TRP A 72 -9.85 5.63 -1.41
C TRP A 72 -9.32 4.43 -0.65
N LEU A 73 -8.59 4.66 0.45
CA LEU A 73 -8.01 3.63 1.30
C LEU A 73 -8.69 3.67 2.67
N ARG A 74 -9.11 2.52 3.18
CA ARG A 74 -9.83 2.40 4.45
C ARG A 74 -9.33 1.23 5.27
N TRP A 75 -9.31 1.44 6.59
CA TRP A 75 -9.09 0.42 7.58
C TRP A 75 -10.31 0.34 8.49
N PHE A 76 -10.78 -0.87 8.76
CA PHE A 76 -11.92 -1.16 9.63
C PHE A 76 -11.40 -1.72 10.94
N LEU A 77 -11.76 -1.06 12.04
CA LEU A 77 -11.33 -1.40 13.40
C LEU A 77 -9.80 -1.52 13.52
N PRO A 78 -9.02 -0.48 13.15
CA PRO A 78 -7.58 -0.55 13.29
C PRO A 78 -7.18 -0.43 14.78
N GLU A 79 -6.23 -1.25 15.20
CA GLU A 79 -5.67 -1.24 16.58
C GLU A 79 -4.95 0.08 16.91
N SER A 80 -4.51 0.82 15.89
CA SER A 80 -3.90 2.14 16.02
C SER A 80 -4.13 2.97 14.77
N THR A 81 -3.87 4.28 14.85
CA THR A 81 -3.93 5.16 13.68
C THR A 81 -2.93 4.69 12.61
N PRO A 82 -3.36 4.43 11.36
CA PRO A 82 -2.45 4.05 10.29
C PRO A 82 -1.35 5.09 10.08
N ALA A 83 -0.12 4.62 9.88
CA ALA A 83 1.00 5.50 9.56
C ALA A 83 0.81 6.20 8.21
N PRO A 84 1.42 7.38 7.98
CA PRO A 84 1.41 8.02 6.68
C PRO A 84 1.92 7.08 5.57
N LEU A 85 1.25 7.11 4.43
CA LEU A 85 1.65 6.36 3.24
C LEU A 85 2.77 7.10 2.50
N GLU A 86 3.66 6.35 1.87
CA GLU A 86 4.56 6.91 0.87
C GLU A 86 3.92 6.80 -0.52
N CYS A 87 3.79 7.93 -1.21
CA CYS A 87 3.23 8.00 -2.55
C CYS A 87 4.27 8.56 -3.51
N ARG A 88 4.53 7.83 -4.61
CA ARG A 88 5.43 8.28 -5.67
C ARG A 88 4.84 8.01 -7.05
N VAL A 89 4.98 8.98 -7.94
CA VAL A 89 4.77 8.79 -9.38
C VAL A 89 6.10 8.33 -9.98
N VAL A 90 6.07 7.18 -10.64
CA VAL A 90 7.24 6.56 -11.28
C VAL A 90 6.84 6.08 -12.66
N PRO A 91 7.78 5.96 -13.61
CA PRO A 91 7.53 5.25 -14.86
C PRO A 91 7.08 3.82 -14.57
N VAL A 92 6.07 3.33 -15.30
CA VAL A 92 5.54 1.97 -15.12
C VAL A 92 6.63 0.91 -15.29
N ALA A 93 7.58 1.15 -16.20
CA ALA A 93 8.70 0.26 -16.45
C ALA A 93 9.70 0.16 -15.28
N ASP A 94 9.72 1.14 -14.36
CA ASP A 94 10.69 1.22 -13.27
C ASP A 94 10.14 0.69 -11.94
N VAL A 95 8.88 0.23 -11.91
CA VAL A 95 8.18 -0.18 -10.68
C VAL A 95 8.96 -1.24 -9.89
N GLU A 96 9.50 -2.26 -10.56
CA GLU A 96 10.28 -3.34 -9.92
C GLU A 96 11.55 -2.81 -9.24
N ARG A 97 12.23 -1.83 -9.86
CA ARG A 97 13.44 -1.21 -9.32
C ARG A 97 13.16 -0.45 -8.02
N PHE A 98 12.06 0.31 -7.98
CA PHE A 98 11.69 1.09 -6.80
C PHE A 98 11.17 0.24 -5.64
N ALA A 99 10.57 -0.93 -5.93
CA ALA A 99 10.23 -1.89 -4.90
C ALA A 99 11.49 -2.42 -4.20
N ALA A 100 12.57 -2.69 -4.94
CA ALA A 100 13.84 -3.17 -4.41
C ALA A 100 14.65 -2.09 -3.66
N ASP A 101 14.72 -0.86 -4.17
CA ASP A 101 15.48 0.22 -3.52
C ASP A 101 14.93 0.59 -2.12
N ALA A 102 13.62 0.40 -1.91
CA ALA A 102 12.98 0.59 -0.60
C ALA A 102 13.40 -0.47 0.45
N GLU A 103 13.87 -1.64 0.01
CA GLU A 103 14.41 -2.69 0.89
C GLU A 103 15.83 -2.32 1.38
N VAL A 104 16.65 -1.71 0.51
CA VAL A 104 18.06 -1.36 0.79
C VAL A 104 18.20 -0.10 1.66
N GLY A 105 17.25 0.84 1.59
CA GLY A 105 17.27 2.09 2.37
C GLY A 105 16.98 1.94 3.87
N ARG A 106 16.82 0.71 4.38
CA ARG A 106 16.42 0.46 5.77
C ARG A 106 17.63 0.33 6.69
N THR A 107 17.97 1.41 7.40
CA THR A 107 18.86 1.31 8.57
C THR A 107 18.23 0.37 9.60
N PRO A 108 18.92 -0.67 10.11
CA PRO A 108 18.38 -1.48 11.18
C PRO A 108 18.14 -0.60 12.40
N GLY A 109 16.91 -0.62 12.94
CA GLY A 109 16.61 0.02 14.21
C GLY A 109 17.59 -0.50 15.27
N ARG A 110 18.27 0.41 15.96
CA ARG A 110 19.10 0.08 17.13
C ARG A 110 18.26 -0.71 18.12
N SER A 111 18.51 -2.02 18.21
CA SER A 111 18.17 -2.79 19.41
C SER A 111 19.09 -2.28 20.52
N GLY A 112 18.50 -1.56 21.47
CA GLY A 112 19.17 -1.05 22.66
C GLY A 112 18.31 -1.38 23.88
N LEU A 113 18.49 -2.59 24.40
CA LEU A 113 18.16 -2.97 25.77
C LEU A 113 18.91 -2.06 26.75
N THR A 114 18.18 -1.35 27.61
CA THR A 114 18.52 -0.90 28.99
C THR A 114 17.21 -0.31 29.53
N GLY A 115 16.54 -0.79 30.55
CA GLY A 115 16.96 -1.35 31.83
C GLY A 115 15.99 -0.74 32.85
N GLU A 116 15.20 -1.54 33.53
CA GLU A 116 14.30 -1.04 34.59
C GLU A 116 15.10 -0.53 35.78
N PRO A 117 14.59 0.47 36.51
CA PRO A 117 14.88 0.59 37.93
C PRO A 117 13.60 0.44 38.76
N GLY A 118 13.54 -0.68 39.50
CA GLY A 118 13.39 -0.68 40.95
C GLY A 118 12.21 0.07 41.56
N VAL A 119 11.26 -0.72 42.05
CA VAL A 119 10.44 -0.42 43.23
C VAL A 119 11.30 0.06 44.40
N SER A 120 10.87 1.16 45.04
CA SER A 120 10.89 1.40 46.49
C SER A 120 9.83 2.44 46.82
#